data_AF-A0A941SXZ4-F1
#
_entry.id   AF-A0A941SXZ4-F1
#
_cell.length_a   1.000
_cell.length_b   1.000
_cell.length_c   1.000
_cell.angle_alpha   90.00
_cell.angle_beta   90.00
_cell.angle_gamma   90.00
#
_symmetry.space_group_name_H-M   'P 1'
#
loop_
_entity.id
_entity.type
_entity.pdbx_description
1 polymer ?
#
loop_
_entity_poly.entity_id
_entity_poly.type
_entity_poly.pdbx_seq_one_letter_code
_entity_poly.pdbx_strand_id
1 'polypeptide(L)'
;DIRGALNPTADPLALDIQAKATDLELAPLSPYAGKYAGYAIERGKLSMEVAYKIAPDGKLEARNQVILNQLTFGDKVESPDATKLPVLLAVALLKDRNGVIDINLPISGSINDPQFSVFGIVLKVIGNLLVKALTAPFALLAGGGGEDLSVVEFRPGTASVSEAGRAALDKVAKALADREALKMTVTGAADAAGEREAFQRAALEARLLAERRREMLREGAAAADADALATLDAPTRARLLKEVYRATSLPNKPRNAIGLARDIPAPEMEALLVAAIPVGPDAMRELALQRGLAVRDALLAKGLPGERLFLAAPKLRAAGEEGAASWTPRVQLSLSTK
;
A
#
# COMPACT_ATOMS: atom_id res chain seq x y z
N ASP A 1 0.55 -5.70 18.35
CA ASP A 1 0.20 -5.58 19.78
C ASP A 1 1.21 -4.65 20.44
N ILE A 2 0.77 -3.78 21.33
CA ILE A 2 1.62 -2.84 22.08
C ILE A 2 1.07 -2.81 23.49
N ARG A 3 1.92 -3.06 24.48
CA ARG A 3 1.57 -3.02 25.91
C ARG A 3 2.71 -2.43 26.70
N GLY A 4 2.39 -1.79 27.82
CA GLY A 4 3.43 -1.23 28.68
C GLY A 4 2.94 -0.09 29.56
N ALA A 5 3.88 0.49 30.29
CA ALA A 5 3.72 1.66 31.11
C ALA A 5 4.77 2.72 30.73
N LEU A 6 4.35 3.98 30.75
CA LEU A 6 5.18 5.15 30.52
C LEU A 6 4.92 6.11 31.67
N ASN A 7 5.97 6.54 32.37
CA ASN A 7 5.87 7.64 33.34
C ASN A 7 6.64 8.86 32.82
N PRO A 8 5.95 9.79 32.12
CA PRO A 8 6.58 10.94 31.48
C PRO A 8 7.05 12.01 32.46
N THR A 9 6.65 11.96 33.74
CA THR A 9 7.03 12.95 34.75
C THR A 9 8.21 12.53 35.62
N ALA A 10 8.70 11.29 35.47
CA ALA A 10 9.94 10.86 36.10
C ALA A 10 11.15 11.48 35.38
N ASP A 11 12.19 11.82 36.14
CA ASP A 11 13.47 12.31 35.62
C ASP A 11 14.60 11.43 36.16
N PRO A 12 15.23 10.58 35.32
CA PRO A 12 14.92 10.33 33.91
C PRO A 12 13.57 9.61 33.69
N LEU A 13 13.05 9.73 32.46
CA LEU A 13 11.85 9.05 32.00
C LEU A 13 11.86 7.56 32.36
N ALA A 14 10.83 7.05 33.03
CA ALA A 14 10.67 5.62 33.26
C ALA A 14 9.73 5.01 32.21
N LEU A 15 10.15 3.88 31.64
CA LEU A 15 9.48 3.21 30.53
C LEU A 15 9.54 1.70 30.72
N ASP A 16 8.45 0.99 30.40
CA ASP A 16 8.47 -0.46 30.18
C ASP A 16 7.43 -0.78 29.08
N ILE A 17 7.89 -0.96 27.84
CA ILE A 17 7.04 -1.21 26.67
C ILE A 17 7.48 -2.49 25.96
N GLN A 18 6.49 -3.29 25.59
CA GLN A 18 6.65 -4.39 24.67
C GLN A 18 5.74 -4.18 23.46
N ALA A 19 6.29 -4.36 22.26
CA ALA A 19 5.51 -4.27 21.04
C ALA A 19 5.89 -5.37 20.05
N LYS A 20 4.89 -5.83 19.31
CA LYS A 20 5.04 -6.84 18.27
C LYS A 20 4.23 -6.46 17.04
N ALA A 21 4.89 -6.48 15.89
CA ALA A 21 4.26 -6.42 14.59
C ALA A 21 4.78 -7.59 13.74
N THR A 22 3.89 -8.22 12.99
CA THR A 22 4.22 -9.36 12.14
C THR A 22 3.77 -9.05 10.72
N ASP A 23 4.60 -9.38 9.74
CA ASP A 23 4.29 -9.29 8.31
C ASP A 23 3.83 -7.90 7.82
N LEU A 24 4.41 -6.84 8.40
CA LEU A 24 4.19 -5.47 7.95
C LEU A 24 4.80 -5.28 6.54
N GLU A 25 3.99 -4.88 5.56
CA GLU A 25 4.48 -4.58 4.22
C GLU A 25 5.41 -3.35 4.24
N LEU A 26 6.57 -3.47 3.63
CA LEU A 26 7.59 -2.41 3.63
C LEU A 26 7.45 -1.42 2.46
N ALA A 27 6.85 -1.82 1.34
CA ALA A 27 6.73 -0.96 0.16
C ALA A 27 6.03 0.39 0.46
N PRO A 28 4.94 0.46 1.27
CA PRO A 28 4.33 1.74 1.68
C PRO A 28 5.26 2.66 2.49
N LEU A 29 6.33 2.13 3.09
CA LEU A 29 7.29 2.89 3.88
C LEU A 29 8.42 3.48 3.02
N SER A 30 8.37 3.31 1.69
CA SER A 30 9.36 3.85 0.75
C SER A 30 9.70 5.34 0.93
N PRO A 31 8.76 6.26 1.26
CA PRO A 31 9.13 7.65 1.51
C PRO A 31 10.14 7.82 2.66
N TYR A 32 10.01 7.00 3.72
CA TYR A 32 10.94 7.03 4.86
C TYR A 32 12.29 6.37 4.51
N ALA A 33 12.25 5.24 3.79
CA ALA A 33 13.46 4.57 3.33
C ALA A 33 14.25 5.43 2.33
N GLY A 34 13.57 6.10 1.41
CA GLY A 34 14.20 7.05 0.48
C GLY A 34 14.90 8.18 1.20
N LYS A 35 14.29 8.73 2.26
CA LYS A 35 14.87 9.81 3.07
C LYS A 35 16.14 9.38 3.81
N TYR A 36 16.11 8.25 4.52
CA TYR A 36 17.21 7.88 5.44
C TYR A 36 18.17 6.82 4.89
N ALA A 37 17.70 5.91 4.03
CA ALA A 37 18.52 4.89 3.39
C ALA A 37 18.97 5.27 1.97
N GLY A 38 18.34 6.28 1.34
CA GLY A 38 18.66 6.72 -0.02
C GLY A 38 18.12 5.82 -1.13
N TYR A 39 17.19 4.91 -0.80
CA TYR A 39 16.57 3.98 -1.76
C TYR A 39 15.08 3.79 -1.43
N ALA A 40 14.24 3.75 -2.45
CA ALA A 40 12.86 3.31 -2.30
C ALA A 40 12.81 1.79 -2.02
N ILE A 41 11.75 1.30 -1.38
CA ILE A 41 11.56 -0.13 -1.17
C ILE A 41 10.67 -0.67 -2.26
N GLU A 42 11.19 -1.59 -3.07
CA GLU A 42 10.42 -2.25 -4.12
C GLU A 42 9.43 -3.24 -3.48
N ARG A 43 9.90 -4.08 -2.55
CA ARG A 43 9.09 -5.06 -1.80
C ARG A 43 9.80 -5.56 -0.55
N GLY A 44 9.05 -6.21 0.33
CA GLY A 44 9.56 -6.91 1.51
C GLY A 44 8.57 -6.84 2.67
N LYS A 45 8.73 -7.73 3.65
CA LYS A 45 7.94 -7.73 4.88
C LYS A 45 8.81 -7.59 6.09
N LEU A 46 8.28 -6.92 7.11
CA LEU A 46 8.92 -6.71 8.40
C LEU A 46 8.09 -7.36 9.51
N SER A 47 8.73 -8.23 10.27
CA SER A 47 8.26 -8.66 11.57
C SER A 47 9.22 -8.11 12.61
N MET A 48 8.69 -7.46 13.65
CA MET A 48 9.48 -6.90 14.74
C MET A 48 8.90 -7.31 16.08
N GLU A 49 9.78 -7.59 17.03
CA GLU A 49 9.44 -7.75 18.43
C GLU A 49 10.41 -6.89 19.25
N VAL A 50 9.88 -5.96 20.01
CA VAL A 50 10.67 -5.00 20.79
C VAL A 50 10.25 -5.04 22.25
N ALA A 51 11.22 -4.96 23.15
CA ALA A 51 11.00 -4.86 24.60
C ALA A 51 11.97 -3.83 25.17
N TYR A 52 11.45 -2.69 25.61
CA TYR A 52 12.20 -1.50 25.98
C TYR A 52 11.89 -1.14 27.42
N LYS A 53 12.90 -1.09 28.27
CA LYS A 53 12.80 -0.74 29.67
C LYS A 53 13.80 0.36 30.00
N ILE A 54 13.31 1.44 30.59
CA ILE A 54 14.15 2.49 31.19
C ILE A 54 13.89 2.49 32.68
N ALA A 55 14.91 2.11 33.46
CA ALA A 55 14.85 2.13 34.90
C ALA A 55 14.91 3.58 35.44
N PRO A 56 14.41 3.84 36.66
CA PRO A 56 14.43 5.18 37.26
C PRO A 56 15.84 5.81 37.41
N ASP A 57 16.91 5.00 37.33
CA ASP A 57 18.30 5.47 37.32
C ASP A 57 18.80 5.86 35.92
N GLY A 58 17.95 5.80 34.90
CA GLY A 58 18.25 6.15 33.50
C GLY A 58 18.89 5.02 32.70
N LYS A 59 18.95 3.80 33.23
CA LYS A 59 19.45 2.65 32.47
C LYS A 59 18.41 2.15 31.48
N LEU A 60 18.77 2.14 30.20
CA LEU A 60 18.03 1.50 29.12
C LEU A 60 18.45 0.05 28.98
N GLU A 61 17.46 -0.83 28.94
CA GLU A 61 17.53 -2.18 28.42
C GLU A 61 16.53 -2.31 27.28
N ALA A 62 17.02 -2.46 26.06
CA ALA A 62 16.19 -2.63 24.87
C ALA A 62 16.57 -3.93 24.15
N ARG A 63 15.57 -4.72 23.79
CA ARG A 63 15.68 -5.87 22.91
C ARG A 63 14.94 -5.54 21.63
N ASN A 64 15.60 -5.78 20.50
CA ASN A 64 15.04 -5.60 19.17
C ASN A 64 15.26 -6.86 18.37
N GLN A 65 14.19 -7.59 18.10
CA GLN A 65 14.17 -8.64 17.12
C GLN A 65 13.55 -8.07 15.84
N VAL A 66 14.30 -8.07 14.75
CA VAL A 66 13.88 -7.54 13.46
C VAL A 66 14.08 -8.61 12.41
N ILE A 67 13.00 -9.02 11.76
CA ILE A 67 13.00 -10.02 10.70
C ILE A 67 12.48 -9.34 9.44
N LEU A 68 13.35 -9.23 8.43
CA LEU A 68 12.99 -8.73 7.10
C LEU A 68 12.93 -9.91 6.14
N ASN A 69 11.74 -10.19 5.63
CA ASN A 69 11.54 -11.20 4.61
C ASN A 69 11.60 -10.56 3.24
N GLN A 70 12.53 -11.05 2.40
CA GLN A 70 12.53 -10.79 0.97
C GLN A 70 12.62 -9.28 0.63
N LEU A 71 13.36 -8.52 1.45
CA LEU A 71 13.60 -7.09 1.24
C LEU A 71 14.37 -6.85 -0.06
N THR A 72 13.79 -6.02 -0.92
CA THR A 72 14.39 -5.53 -2.16
C THR A 72 14.22 -4.02 -2.24
N PHE A 73 15.32 -3.32 -2.48
CA PHE A 73 15.30 -1.90 -2.78
C PHE A 73 15.05 -1.67 -4.27
N GLY A 74 14.32 -0.61 -4.58
CA GLY A 74 14.13 -0.11 -5.93
C GLY A 74 15.10 1.03 -6.24
N ASP A 75 14.59 2.06 -6.92
CA ASP A 75 15.39 3.17 -7.39
C ASP A 75 16.07 3.95 -6.25
N LYS A 76 17.25 4.47 -6.57
CA LYS A 76 17.97 5.38 -5.69
C LYS A 76 17.19 6.69 -5.57
N VAL A 77 17.08 7.19 -4.34
CA VAL A 77 16.45 8.46 -4.01
C VAL A 77 17.53 9.42 -3.53
N GLU A 78 17.65 10.58 -4.17
CA GLU A 78 18.54 11.63 -3.68
C GLU A 78 17.93 12.26 -2.43
N SER A 79 18.63 12.13 -1.30
CA SER A 79 18.25 12.78 -0.05
C SER A 79 19.49 13.26 0.70
N PRO A 80 19.51 14.50 1.20
CA PRO A 80 20.63 15.00 2.02
C PRO A 80 20.75 14.29 3.37
N ASP A 81 19.65 13.70 3.86
CA ASP A 81 19.59 12.97 5.14
C ASP A 81 19.93 11.47 4.98
N ALA A 82 20.19 11.01 3.75
CA ALA A 82 20.48 9.61 3.49
C ALA A 82 21.84 9.22 4.06
N THR A 83 21.92 8.01 4.62
CA THR A 83 23.18 7.42 5.07
C THR A 83 24.19 7.31 3.92
N LYS A 84 25.46 7.51 4.24
CA LYS A 84 26.59 7.30 3.31
C LYS A 84 27.03 5.83 3.24
N LEU A 85 26.48 4.97 4.12
CA LEU A 85 26.82 3.55 4.16
C LEU A 85 26.29 2.82 2.92
N PRO A 86 26.97 1.77 2.44
CA PRO A 86 26.53 1.01 1.27
C PRO A 86 25.35 0.08 1.63
N VAL A 87 24.15 0.65 1.71
CA VAL A 87 22.93 -0.05 2.18
C VAL A 87 22.66 -1.34 1.40
N LEU A 88 22.79 -1.31 0.07
CA LEU A 88 22.57 -2.50 -0.77
C LEU A 88 23.55 -3.64 -0.43
N LEU A 89 24.81 -3.31 -0.13
CA LEU A 89 25.80 -4.28 0.28
C LEU A 89 25.49 -4.85 1.67
N ALA A 90 25.10 -3.99 2.62
CA ALA A 90 24.71 -4.42 3.97
C ALA A 90 23.54 -5.42 3.91
N VAL A 91 22.49 -5.10 3.13
CA VAL A 91 21.36 -6.02 2.92
C VAL A 91 21.78 -7.31 2.22
N ALA A 92 22.65 -7.25 1.21
CA ALA A 92 23.14 -8.45 0.54
C ALA A 92 23.93 -9.38 1.47
N LEU A 93 24.68 -8.83 2.43
CA LEU A 93 25.47 -9.60 3.39
C LEU A 93 24.63 -10.19 4.53
N LEU A 94 23.59 -9.48 4.95
CA LEU A 94 22.72 -9.91 6.06
C LEU A 94 21.66 -10.91 5.62
N LYS A 95 21.37 -10.97 4.33
CA LYS A 95 20.33 -11.81 3.75
C LYS A 95 20.81 -13.26 3.66
N ASP A 96 20.05 -14.19 4.20
CA ASP A 96 20.29 -15.63 4.07
C ASP A 96 19.89 -16.15 2.66
N ARG A 97 20.12 -17.44 2.41
CA ARG A 97 19.77 -18.11 1.14
C ARG A 97 18.28 -18.06 0.78
N ASN A 98 17.39 -17.86 1.76
CA ASN A 98 15.94 -17.79 1.58
C ASN A 98 15.44 -16.34 1.40
N GLY A 99 16.36 -15.37 1.42
CA GLY A 99 16.05 -13.97 1.33
C GLY A 99 15.65 -13.31 2.65
N VAL A 100 15.92 -13.95 3.80
CA VAL A 100 15.55 -13.49 5.14
C VAL A 100 16.73 -12.82 5.83
N ILE A 101 16.48 -11.66 6.44
CA ILE A 101 17.42 -10.99 7.33
C ILE A 101 16.82 -11.08 8.72
N ASP A 102 17.50 -11.76 9.63
CA ASP A 102 17.11 -11.90 11.03
C ASP A 102 18.18 -11.23 11.89
N ILE A 103 17.80 -10.12 12.54
CA ILE A 103 18.69 -9.30 13.36
C ILE A 103 18.12 -9.25 14.77
N ASN A 104 18.90 -9.73 15.71
CA ASN A 104 18.72 -9.44 17.12
C ASN A 104 19.72 -8.36 17.54
N LEU A 105 19.21 -7.18 17.89
CA LEU A 105 20.01 -6.05 18.34
C LEU A 105 19.65 -5.68 19.79
N PRO A 106 20.28 -6.32 20.78
CA PRO A 106 20.18 -5.86 22.17
C PRO A 106 20.92 -4.54 22.30
N ILE A 107 20.27 -3.54 22.91
CA ILE A 107 20.84 -2.23 23.23
C ILE A 107 20.73 -2.08 24.74
N SER A 108 21.86 -1.84 25.40
CA SER A 108 21.89 -1.51 26.82
C SER A 108 22.84 -0.35 27.07
N GLY A 109 22.53 0.49 28.05
CA GLY A 109 23.36 1.66 28.36
C GLY A 109 22.62 2.71 29.18
N SER A 110 23.32 3.76 29.57
CA SER A 110 22.70 4.93 30.18
C SER A 110 22.08 5.81 29.11
N ILE A 111 20.82 6.22 29.27
CA ILE A 111 20.25 7.26 28.39
C ILE A 111 20.87 8.64 28.64
N ASN A 112 21.49 8.82 29.81
CA ASN A 112 22.12 10.06 30.25
C ASN A 112 23.54 10.24 29.65
N ASP A 113 24.14 9.16 29.12
CA ASP A 113 25.43 9.19 28.40
C ASP A 113 25.40 8.15 27.26
N PRO A 114 24.89 8.54 26.06
CA PRO A 114 24.62 7.63 24.95
C PRO A 114 25.91 7.21 24.20
N GLN A 115 26.78 6.44 24.85
CA GLN A 115 27.90 5.75 24.19
C GLN A 115 27.42 4.41 23.58
N PHE A 116 26.50 4.47 22.60
CA PHE A 116 25.99 3.26 21.95
C PHE A 116 26.99 2.73 20.90
N SER A 117 27.71 1.64 21.17
CA SER A 117 28.57 0.99 20.17
C SER A 117 27.77 0.04 19.28
N VAL A 118 27.61 0.36 17.99
CA VAL A 118 26.89 -0.49 17.00
C VAL A 118 27.83 -1.13 15.97
N PHE A 119 29.14 -1.09 16.21
CA PHE A 119 30.17 -1.41 15.20
C PHE A 119 30.64 -2.87 15.16
N GLY A 120 29.97 -3.77 15.87
CA GLY A 120 30.51 -5.08 16.20
C GLY A 120 30.01 -6.27 15.41
N ILE A 121 29.83 -6.22 14.08
CA ILE A 121 29.67 -7.46 13.27
C ILE A 121 30.37 -7.30 11.91
N VAL A 122 31.42 -8.10 11.68
CA VAL A 122 32.25 -8.13 10.45
C VAL A 122 31.97 -9.39 9.61
N LEU A 123 31.80 -9.14 8.31
CA LEU A 123 32.03 -9.94 7.09
C LEU A 123 32.41 -11.43 7.17
N LYS A 124 31.74 -12.25 6.33
CA LYS A 124 32.38 -13.16 5.35
C LYS A 124 31.37 -13.77 4.33
N VAL A 125 31.75 -13.71 3.04
CA VAL A 125 31.54 -14.68 1.93
C VAL A 125 30.28 -14.59 0.99
N ILE A 126 30.60 -14.21 -0.28
CA ILE A 126 30.19 -14.67 -1.63
C ILE A 126 28.76 -14.46 -2.18
N GLY A 127 28.66 -13.61 -3.22
CA GLY A 127 28.58 -13.97 -4.65
C GLY A 127 27.29 -14.57 -5.25
N ASN A 128 26.87 -13.92 -6.35
CA ASN A 128 25.98 -14.37 -7.45
C ASN A 128 24.67 -15.08 -7.11
N LEU A 129 23.57 -14.33 -7.23
CA LEU A 129 22.31 -14.89 -7.70
C LEU A 129 21.57 -13.90 -8.62
N LEU A 130 22.05 -13.79 -9.86
CA LEU A 130 21.22 -13.32 -10.99
C LEU A 130 20.56 -14.57 -11.59
N VAL A 131 19.41 -14.97 -11.05
CA VAL A 131 18.52 -15.85 -11.81
C VAL A 131 17.79 -14.98 -12.81
N LYS A 132 18.28 -15.05 -14.06
CA LYS A 132 17.57 -14.62 -15.26
C LYS A 132 16.14 -15.15 -15.21
N ALA A 133 15.20 -14.25 -15.48
CA ALA A 133 13.77 -14.51 -15.52
C ALA A 133 13.45 -15.81 -16.27
N LEU A 134 12.70 -16.71 -15.62
CA LEU A 134 11.93 -17.73 -16.31
C LEU A 134 10.94 -16.99 -17.19
N THR A 135 11.14 -17.04 -18.49
CA THR A 135 10.30 -16.38 -19.48
C THR A 135 8.88 -16.92 -19.37
N ALA A 136 7.98 -16.12 -18.78
CA ALA A 136 6.55 -16.34 -18.56
C ALA A 136 6.18 -17.47 -17.55
N PRO A 137 6.34 -17.25 -16.22
CA PRO A 137 5.97 -18.25 -15.20
C PRO A 137 4.48 -18.58 -15.16
N PHE A 138 3.62 -17.71 -15.72
CA PHE A 138 2.17 -17.90 -15.78
C PHE A 138 1.70 -18.82 -16.91
N ALA A 139 2.48 -18.98 -17.98
CA ALA A 139 2.11 -19.85 -19.11
C ALA A 139 1.96 -21.32 -18.70
N LEU A 140 2.76 -21.75 -17.71
CA LEU A 140 2.67 -23.09 -17.12
C LEU A 140 1.48 -23.24 -16.16
N LEU A 141 1.01 -22.13 -15.54
CA LEU A 141 -0.14 -22.14 -14.65
C LEU A 141 -1.47 -22.15 -15.41
N ALA A 142 -1.51 -21.59 -16.61
CA ALA A 142 -2.67 -21.59 -17.49
C ALA A 142 -2.89 -22.93 -18.25
N GLY A 143 -2.05 -23.96 -17.99
CA GLY A 143 -2.18 -25.26 -18.63
C GLY A 143 -1.90 -25.27 -20.14
N GLY A 144 -1.14 -24.30 -20.65
CA GLY A 144 -0.84 -24.15 -22.08
C GLY A 144 -1.91 -23.40 -22.90
N GLY A 145 -3.04 -22.98 -22.29
CA GLY A 145 -3.94 -22.02 -22.90
C GLY A 145 -3.34 -20.62 -22.78
N GLY A 146 -3.10 -19.94 -23.90
CA GLY A 146 -2.38 -18.65 -23.99
C GLY A 146 -3.03 -17.43 -23.32
N GLU A 147 -3.76 -17.61 -22.23
CA GLU A 147 -4.39 -16.57 -21.43
C GLU A 147 -3.38 -15.96 -20.45
N ASP A 148 -3.22 -14.64 -20.48
CA ASP A 148 -2.25 -13.94 -19.65
C ASP A 148 -2.77 -13.73 -18.23
N LEU A 149 -2.49 -14.71 -17.35
CA LEU A 149 -2.81 -14.65 -15.92
C LEU A 149 -1.86 -13.72 -15.13
N SER A 150 -0.91 -13.06 -15.79
CA SER A 150 -0.01 -12.11 -15.12
C SER A 150 -0.67 -10.76 -14.84
N VAL A 151 -1.91 -10.55 -15.31
CA VAL A 151 -2.64 -9.29 -15.18
C VAL A 151 -4.01 -9.53 -14.52
N VAL A 152 -4.34 -8.69 -13.54
CA VAL A 152 -5.69 -8.60 -12.97
C VAL A 152 -6.27 -7.24 -13.31
N GLU A 153 -7.37 -7.25 -14.06
CA GLU A 153 -8.00 -6.02 -14.55
C GLU A 153 -8.95 -5.40 -13.53
N PHE A 154 -9.03 -4.07 -13.59
CA PHE A 154 -9.84 -3.22 -12.72
C PHE A 154 -10.77 -2.35 -13.54
N ARG A 155 -11.86 -1.90 -12.91
CA ARG A 155 -12.70 -0.86 -13.50
C ARG A 155 -11.93 0.47 -13.54
N PRO A 156 -12.00 1.25 -14.63
CA PRO A 156 -11.32 2.53 -14.76
C PRO A 156 -11.60 3.47 -13.59
N GLY A 157 -10.53 4.08 -13.05
CA GLY A 157 -10.63 5.04 -11.95
C GLY A 157 -10.99 4.46 -10.58
N THR A 158 -11.12 3.13 -10.44
CA THR A 158 -11.47 2.49 -9.16
C THR A 158 -10.49 1.39 -8.75
N ALA A 159 -10.56 0.99 -7.48
CA ALA A 159 -9.94 -0.21 -6.94
C ALA A 159 -10.91 -1.41 -6.94
N SER A 160 -11.92 -1.41 -7.81
CA SER A 160 -12.84 -2.53 -7.99
C SER A 160 -12.36 -3.46 -9.10
N VAL A 161 -12.05 -4.71 -8.76
CA VAL A 161 -11.67 -5.74 -9.72
C VAL A 161 -12.80 -5.93 -10.75
N SER A 162 -12.44 -5.99 -12.04
CA SER A 162 -13.39 -6.24 -13.13
C SER A 162 -13.86 -7.70 -13.13
N GLU A 163 -14.87 -8.03 -13.94
CA GLU A 163 -15.32 -9.42 -14.09
C GLU A 163 -14.21 -10.33 -14.63
N ALA A 164 -13.49 -9.88 -15.66
CA ALA A 164 -12.31 -10.56 -16.19
C ALA A 164 -11.20 -10.70 -15.12
N GLY A 165 -10.95 -9.66 -14.34
CA GLY A 165 -9.99 -9.70 -13.24
C GLY A 165 -10.37 -10.72 -12.16
N ARG A 166 -11.66 -10.87 -11.83
CA ARG A 166 -12.12 -11.88 -10.86
C ARG A 166 -11.87 -13.30 -11.38
N ALA A 167 -12.19 -13.56 -12.65
CA ALA A 167 -11.91 -14.86 -13.28
C ALA A 167 -10.40 -15.18 -13.30
N ALA A 168 -9.55 -14.18 -13.56
CA ALA A 168 -8.10 -14.34 -13.49
C ALA A 168 -7.63 -14.65 -12.05
N LEU A 169 -8.16 -13.95 -11.04
CA LEU A 169 -7.85 -14.21 -9.63
C LEU A 169 -8.23 -15.62 -9.18
N ASP A 170 -9.36 -16.15 -9.64
CA ASP A 170 -9.79 -17.52 -9.32
C ASP A 170 -8.79 -18.55 -9.85
N LYS A 171 -8.32 -18.37 -11.10
CA LYS A 171 -7.32 -19.23 -11.72
C LYS A 171 -5.96 -19.12 -11.01
N VAL A 172 -5.52 -17.90 -10.72
CA VAL A 172 -4.25 -17.65 -10.00
C VAL A 172 -4.28 -18.24 -8.60
N ALA A 173 -5.39 -18.08 -7.86
CA ALA A 173 -5.53 -18.62 -6.52
C ALA A 173 -5.42 -20.15 -6.50
N LYS A 174 -6.13 -20.82 -7.43
CA LYS A 174 -6.05 -22.27 -7.60
C LYS A 174 -4.62 -22.71 -7.94
N ALA A 175 -3.98 -22.05 -8.90
CA ALA A 175 -2.63 -22.41 -9.33
C ALA A 175 -1.56 -22.21 -8.23
N LEU A 176 -1.71 -21.19 -7.38
CA LEU A 176 -0.85 -20.97 -6.22
C LEU A 176 -1.12 -21.95 -5.08
N ALA A 177 -2.36 -22.40 -4.90
CA ALA A 177 -2.70 -23.44 -3.93
C ALA A 177 -2.00 -24.77 -4.28
N ASP A 178 -1.99 -25.15 -5.56
CA ASP A 178 -1.34 -26.37 -6.05
C ASP A 178 0.20 -26.32 -6.02
N ARG A 179 0.79 -25.13 -5.80
CA ARG A 179 2.24 -24.86 -5.94
C ARG A 179 2.79 -24.09 -4.75
N GLU A 180 2.90 -24.75 -3.59
CA GLU A 180 3.33 -24.14 -2.32
C GLU A 180 4.72 -23.48 -2.32
N ALA A 181 5.60 -23.88 -3.25
CA ALA A 181 6.94 -23.29 -3.42
C ALA A 181 6.92 -21.90 -4.07
N LEU A 182 5.79 -21.48 -4.65
CA LEU A 182 5.67 -20.18 -5.31
C LEU A 182 5.26 -19.07 -4.34
N LYS A 183 5.93 -17.93 -4.47
CA LYS A 183 5.60 -16.64 -3.89
C LYS A 183 5.02 -15.74 -5.00
N MET A 184 4.05 -14.91 -4.64
CA MET A 184 3.41 -13.95 -5.52
C MET A 184 3.76 -12.54 -5.10
N THR A 185 4.20 -11.71 -6.03
CA THR A 185 4.32 -10.27 -5.85
C THR A 185 3.25 -9.55 -6.67
N VAL A 186 2.54 -8.64 -6.03
CA VAL A 186 1.39 -7.91 -6.55
C VAL A 186 1.81 -6.45 -6.74
N THR A 187 1.77 -5.95 -7.97
CA THR A 187 2.15 -4.56 -8.30
C THR A 187 0.96 -3.84 -8.90
N GLY A 188 0.34 -2.94 -8.15
CA GLY A 188 -0.73 -2.10 -8.68
C GLY A 188 -0.22 -1.04 -9.64
N ALA A 189 -1.00 -0.76 -10.68
CA ALA A 189 -0.69 0.26 -11.66
C ALA A 189 -1.86 1.24 -11.86
N ALA A 190 -1.53 2.50 -12.15
CA ALA A 190 -2.48 3.53 -12.54
C ALA A 190 -1.92 4.41 -13.66
N ASP A 191 -2.80 4.89 -14.54
CA ASP A 191 -2.48 5.87 -15.58
C ASP A 191 -3.22 7.19 -15.30
N ALA A 192 -2.46 8.21 -14.93
CA ALA A 192 -3.01 9.52 -14.59
C ALA A 192 -3.77 10.18 -15.75
N ALA A 193 -3.28 10.00 -16.98
CA ALA A 193 -3.87 10.60 -18.17
C ALA A 193 -5.05 9.76 -18.65
N GLY A 194 -4.85 8.45 -18.80
CA GLY A 194 -5.86 7.52 -19.30
C GLY A 194 -7.07 7.34 -18.37
N GLU A 195 -6.89 7.52 -17.06
CA GLU A 195 -7.95 7.28 -16.07
C GLU A 195 -8.56 8.55 -15.47
N ARG A 196 -8.12 9.75 -15.89
CA ARG A 196 -8.49 11.02 -15.24
C ARG A 196 -10.01 11.16 -15.05
N GLU A 197 -10.76 11.05 -16.14
CA GLU A 197 -12.21 11.27 -16.11
C GLU A 197 -12.91 10.20 -15.28
N ALA A 198 -12.55 8.93 -15.49
CA ALA A 198 -13.13 7.81 -14.75
C ALA A 198 -12.86 7.91 -13.25
N PHE A 199 -11.65 8.33 -12.86
CA PHE A 199 -11.28 8.55 -11.47
C PHE A 199 -12.07 9.69 -10.84
N GLN A 200 -12.22 10.83 -11.53
CA GLN A 200 -12.99 11.95 -10.98
C GLN A 200 -14.47 11.59 -10.80
N ARG A 201 -15.07 10.89 -11.78
CA ARG A 201 -16.45 10.37 -11.64
C ARG A 201 -16.56 9.38 -10.48
N ALA A 202 -15.64 8.44 -10.37
CA ALA A 202 -15.63 7.46 -9.28
C ALA A 202 -15.44 8.10 -7.90
N ALA A 203 -14.58 9.12 -7.79
CA ALA A 203 -14.38 9.86 -6.55
C ALA A 203 -15.63 10.66 -6.15
N LEU A 204 -16.36 11.23 -7.11
CA LEU A 204 -17.66 11.84 -6.84
C LEU A 204 -18.68 10.80 -6.34
N GLU A 205 -18.83 9.66 -7.03
CA GLU A 205 -19.73 8.58 -6.60
C GLU A 205 -19.38 8.05 -5.20
N ALA A 206 -18.10 7.84 -4.92
CA ALA A 206 -17.63 7.41 -3.61
C ALA A 206 -17.99 8.43 -2.52
N ARG A 207 -17.93 9.74 -2.82
CA ARG A 207 -18.35 10.79 -1.91
C ARG A 207 -19.85 10.76 -1.65
N LEU A 208 -20.67 10.56 -2.68
CA LEU A 208 -22.13 10.44 -2.53
C LEU A 208 -22.50 9.21 -1.69
N LEU A 209 -21.89 8.05 -1.97
CA LEU A 209 -22.06 6.84 -1.18
C LEU A 209 -21.64 7.04 0.28
N ALA A 210 -20.53 7.75 0.51
CA ALA A 210 -20.08 8.05 1.87
C ALA A 210 -21.06 8.97 2.63
N GLU A 211 -21.69 9.93 1.97
CA GLU A 211 -22.78 10.71 2.58
C GLU A 211 -23.97 9.80 2.91
N ARG A 212 -24.40 8.93 1.99
CA ARG A 212 -25.52 8.02 2.27
C ARG A 212 -25.23 7.08 3.43
N ARG A 213 -24.01 6.54 3.51
CA ARG A 213 -23.57 5.70 4.65
C ARG A 213 -23.67 6.47 5.96
N ARG A 214 -23.24 7.73 5.99
CA ARG A 214 -23.38 8.58 7.18
C ARG A 214 -24.84 8.80 7.58
N GLU A 215 -25.73 9.00 6.62
CA GLU A 215 -27.17 9.11 6.90
C GLU A 215 -27.74 7.82 7.47
N MET A 216 -27.46 6.67 6.84
CA MET A 216 -27.91 5.36 7.31
C MET A 216 -27.47 5.09 8.76
N LEU A 217 -26.22 5.41 9.11
CA LEU A 217 -25.72 5.25 10.47
C LEU A 217 -26.45 6.18 11.47
N ARG A 218 -26.80 7.41 11.07
CA ARG A 218 -27.60 8.32 11.91
C ARG A 218 -29.06 7.87 12.04
N GLU A 219 -29.59 7.21 11.01
CA GLU A 219 -30.91 6.57 10.98
C GLU A 219 -30.94 5.26 11.79
N GLY A 220 -29.81 4.80 12.32
CA GLY A 220 -29.70 3.61 13.17
C GLY A 220 -29.47 2.29 12.42
N ALA A 221 -29.09 2.33 11.14
CA ALA A 221 -28.73 1.13 10.39
C ALA A 221 -27.45 0.48 10.96
N ALA A 222 -27.31 -0.84 10.79
CA ALA A 222 -26.10 -1.54 11.20
C ALA A 222 -24.90 -1.10 10.35
N ALA A 223 -23.72 -1.04 10.96
CA ALA A 223 -22.49 -0.64 10.26
C ALA A 223 -22.18 -1.54 9.05
N ALA A 224 -22.41 -2.84 9.18
CA ALA A 224 -22.22 -3.80 8.09
C ALA A 224 -23.13 -3.50 6.88
N ASP A 225 -24.38 -3.09 7.11
CA ASP A 225 -25.33 -2.77 6.05
C ASP A 225 -24.96 -1.44 5.36
N ALA A 226 -24.52 -0.46 6.14
CA ALA A 226 -24.00 0.79 5.60
C ALA A 226 -22.75 0.52 4.74
N ASP A 227 -21.79 -0.25 5.24
CA ASP A 227 -20.56 -0.58 4.53
C ASP A 227 -20.80 -1.40 3.26
N ALA A 228 -21.84 -2.25 3.23
CA ALA A 228 -22.25 -3.02 2.07
C ALA A 228 -22.92 -2.18 0.96
N LEU A 229 -23.29 -0.91 1.22
CA LEU A 229 -23.92 -0.05 0.22
C LEU A 229 -22.96 0.25 -0.95
N ALA A 230 -23.31 -0.29 -2.12
CA ALA A 230 -22.50 -0.16 -3.34
C ALA A 230 -23.10 0.76 -4.41
N THR A 231 -24.41 1.04 -4.36
CA THR A 231 -25.13 1.82 -5.38
C THR A 231 -26.14 2.77 -4.73
N LEU A 232 -26.49 3.84 -5.45
CA LEU A 232 -27.53 4.78 -5.07
C LEU A 232 -28.67 4.72 -6.10
N ASP A 233 -29.90 4.74 -5.63
CA ASP A 233 -31.05 4.97 -6.51
C ASP A 233 -31.04 6.42 -7.04
N ALA A 234 -31.70 6.64 -8.18
CA ALA A 234 -31.68 7.94 -8.87
C ALA A 234 -32.16 9.12 -8.00
N PRO A 235 -33.29 9.04 -7.25
CA PRO A 235 -33.72 10.16 -6.43
C PRO A 235 -32.77 10.44 -5.26
N THR A 236 -32.27 9.42 -4.57
CA THR A 236 -31.27 9.59 -3.50
C THR A 236 -30.00 10.24 -4.05
N ARG A 237 -29.50 9.76 -5.20
CA ARG A 237 -28.31 10.34 -5.85
C ARG A 237 -28.51 11.82 -6.18
N ALA A 238 -29.64 12.18 -6.77
CA ALA A 238 -29.92 13.57 -7.15
C ALA A 238 -29.96 14.51 -5.93
N ARG A 239 -30.55 14.05 -4.82
CA ARG A 239 -30.57 14.81 -3.56
C ARG A 239 -29.16 14.99 -3.00
N LEU A 240 -28.40 13.91 -2.87
CA LEU A 240 -27.03 13.94 -2.33
C LEU A 240 -26.09 14.78 -3.21
N LEU A 241 -26.24 14.70 -4.54
CA LEU A 241 -25.47 15.52 -5.47
C LEU A 241 -25.65 17.02 -5.19
N LYS A 242 -26.90 17.44 -4.94
CA LYS A 242 -27.23 18.83 -4.63
C LYS A 242 -26.65 19.27 -3.28
N GLU A 243 -26.72 18.41 -2.27
CA GLU A 243 -26.14 18.66 -0.95
C GLU A 243 -24.61 18.79 -1.02
N VAL A 244 -23.95 17.83 -1.68
CA VAL A 244 -22.51 17.83 -1.91
C VAL A 244 -22.08 19.05 -2.72
N TYR A 245 -22.80 19.40 -3.79
CA TYR A 245 -22.55 20.61 -4.56
C TYR A 245 -22.63 21.85 -3.68
N ARG A 246 -23.69 22.00 -2.88
CA ARG A 246 -23.88 23.15 -1.97
C ARG A 246 -22.81 23.25 -0.89
N ALA A 247 -22.38 22.12 -0.33
CA ALA A 247 -21.36 22.07 0.71
C ALA A 247 -19.93 22.26 0.18
N THR A 248 -19.67 21.99 -1.11
CA THR A 248 -18.32 22.10 -1.68
C THR A 248 -17.97 23.54 -2.04
N SER A 249 -16.79 24.00 -1.63
CA SER A 249 -16.21 25.26 -2.12
C SER A 249 -15.62 25.02 -3.51
N LEU A 250 -16.08 25.78 -4.51
CA LEU A 250 -15.65 25.65 -5.90
C LEU A 250 -15.23 27.03 -6.43
N PRO A 251 -14.13 27.16 -7.20
CA PRO A 251 -13.62 28.45 -7.67
C PRO A 251 -14.64 29.27 -8.46
N ASN A 252 -15.42 28.62 -9.33
CA ASN A 252 -16.39 29.27 -10.23
C ASN A 252 -17.83 28.90 -9.89
N LYS A 253 -18.15 28.72 -8.60
CA LYS A 253 -19.50 28.29 -8.17
C LYS A 253 -20.55 29.37 -8.48
N PRO A 254 -21.55 29.08 -9.34
CA PRO A 254 -22.63 30.03 -9.60
C PRO A 254 -23.37 30.41 -8.32
N ARG A 255 -23.63 31.70 -8.12
CA ARG A 255 -24.38 32.24 -6.98
C ARG A 255 -25.62 32.99 -7.44
N ASN A 256 -26.66 33.00 -6.59
CA ASN A 256 -27.86 33.80 -6.81
C ASN A 256 -27.67 35.25 -6.30
N ALA A 257 -28.67 36.09 -6.48
CA ALA A 257 -28.63 37.51 -6.11
C ALA A 257 -28.39 37.77 -4.61
N ILE A 258 -28.64 36.79 -3.74
CA ILE A 258 -28.42 36.87 -2.28
C ILE A 258 -27.12 36.18 -1.83
N GLY A 259 -26.25 35.78 -2.77
CA GLY A 259 -24.92 35.24 -2.50
C GLY A 259 -24.88 33.75 -2.13
N LEU A 260 -26.01 33.04 -2.17
CA LEU A 260 -26.10 31.59 -1.96
C LEU A 260 -25.76 30.82 -3.25
N ALA A 261 -25.34 29.57 -3.11
CA ALA A 261 -25.12 28.66 -4.23
C ALA A 261 -26.38 28.55 -5.10
N ARG A 262 -26.27 28.90 -6.39
CA ARG A 262 -27.38 28.80 -7.34
C ARG A 262 -27.72 27.34 -7.58
N ASP A 263 -29.01 27.05 -7.63
CA ASP A 263 -29.52 25.75 -8.05
C ASP A 263 -29.42 25.66 -9.58
N ILE A 264 -28.55 24.77 -10.07
CA ILE A 264 -28.26 24.54 -11.49
C ILE A 264 -28.66 23.09 -11.85
N PRO A 265 -28.85 22.74 -13.14
CA PRO A 265 -29.16 21.38 -13.54
C PRO A 265 -28.14 20.36 -13.01
N ALA A 266 -28.60 19.14 -12.67
CA ALA A 266 -27.76 18.09 -12.11
C ALA A 266 -26.49 17.77 -12.94
N PRO A 267 -26.54 17.71 -14.29
CA PRO A 267 -25.33 17.50 -15.09
C PRO A 267 -24.28 18.61 -14.92
N GLU A 268 -24.71 19.86 -14.72
CA GLU A 268 -23.80 20.99 -14.48
C GLU A 268 -23.18 20.93 -13.07
N MET A 269 -23.97 20.55 -12.06
CA MET A 269 -23.44 20.32 -10.70
C MET A 269 -22.36 19.23 -10.72
N GLU A 270 -22.64 18.12 -11.41
CA GLU A 270 -21.74 17.00 -11.57
C GLU A 270 -20.44 17.43 -12.27
N ALA A 271 -20.54 18.13 -13.40
CA ALA A 271 -19.38 18.63 -14.13
C ALA A 271 -18.47 19.54 -13.26
N LEU A 272 -19.06 20.46 -12.49
CA LEU A 272 -18.30 21.34 -11.60
C LEU A 272 -17.62 20.58 -10.45
N LEU A 273 -18.29 19.58 -9.88
CA LEU A 273 -17.74 18.75 -8.81
C LEU A 273 -16.61 17.85 -9.33
N VAL A 274 -16.80 17.20 -10.48
CA VAL A 274 -15.80 16.35 -11.15
C VAL A 274 -14.56 17.18 -11.50
N ALA A 275 -14.73 18.38 -12.08
CA ALA A 275 -13.63 19.25 -12.45
C ALA A 275 -12.77 19.70 -11.26
N ALA A 276 -13.35 19.77 -10.06
CA ALA A 276 -12.65 20.17 -8.84
C ALA A 276 -11.86 19.03 -8.18
N ILE A 277 -12.03 17.78 -8.61
CA ILE A 277 -11.32 16.63 -8.03
C ILE A 277 -9.88 16.62 -8.56
N PRO A 278 -8.86 16.72 -7.67
CA PRO A 278 -7.47 16.71 -8.09
C PRO A 278 -7.07 15.32 -8.57
N VAL A 279 -6.45 15.27 -9.75
CA VAL A 279 -5.85 14.05 -10.31
C VAL A 279 -4.35 14.31 -10.42
N GLY A 280 -3.67 14.11 -9.29
CA GLY A 280 -2.22 14.27 -9.16
C GLY A 280 -1.51 12.93 -8.99
N PRO A 281 -0.17 12.90 -9.08
CA PRO A 281 0.64 11.69 -8.93
C PRO A 281 0.36 10.93 -7.63
N ASP A 282 0.14 11.64 -6.52
CA ASP A 282 -0.14 11.00 -5.23
C ASP A 282 -1.50 10.30 -5.20
N ALA A 283 -2.53 10.92 -5.77
CA ALA A 283 -3.86 10.32 -5.88
C ALA A 283 -3.81 9.05 -6.75
N MET A 284 -3.02 9.05 -7.82
CA MET A 284 -2.85 7.87 -8.69
C MET A 284 -2.01 6.79 -8.01
N ARG A 285 -1.01 7.17 -7.19
CA ARG A 285 -0.20 6.22 -6.43
C ARG A 285 -1.04 5.52 -5.37
N GLU A 286 -1.91 6.27 -4.70
CA GLU A 286 -2.89 5.73 -3.76
C GLU A 286 -3.86 4.78 -4.48
N LEU A 287 -4.42 5.17 -5.64
CA LEU A 287 -5.29 4.29 -6.43
C LEU A 287 -4.59 2.97 -6.80
N ALA A 288 -3.35 3.05 -7.29
CA ALA A 288 -2.54 1.88 -7.62
C ALA A 288 -2.25 1.01 -6.38
N LEU A 289 -1.95 1.62 -5.23
CA LEU A 289 -1.78 0.91 -3.96
C LEU A 289 -3.05 0.15 -3.56
N GLN A 290 -4.20 0.83 -3.58
CA GLN A 290 -5.51 0.26 -3.25
C GLN A 290 -5.85 -0.95 -4.15
N ARG A 291 -5.50 -0.89 -5.44
CA ARG A 291 -5.66 -2.04 -6.35
C ARG A 291 -4.79 -3.23 -5.95
N GLY A 292 -3.52 -2.99 -5.63
CA GLY A 292 -2.61 -4.03 -5.17
C GLY A 292 -3.09 -4.68 -3.86
N LEU A 293 -3.57 -3.88 -2.92
CA LEU A 293 -4.21 -4.36 -1.68
C LEU A 293 -5.46 -5.19 -1.96
N ALA A 294 -6.36 -4.71 -2.84
CA ALA A 294 -7.56 -5.44 -3.21
C ALA A 294 -7.27 -6.83 -3.79
N VAL A 295 -6.23 -6.96 -4.62
CA VAL A 295 -5.78 -8.27 -5.12
C VAL A 295 -5.21 -9.15 -4.00
N ARG A 296 -4.31 -8.60 -3.18
CA ARG A 296 -3.71 -9.35 -2.07
C ARG A 296 -4.79 -9.87 -1.12
N ASP A 297 -5.72 -9.03 -0.73
CA ASP A 297 -6.78 -9.36 0.22
C ASP A 297 -7.78 -10.35 -0.39
N ALA A 298 -8.06 -10.25 -1.71
CA ALA A 298 -8.85 -11.25 -2.42
C ALA A 298 -8.16 -12.63 -2.48
N LEU A 299 -6.83 -12.68 -2.64
CA LEU A 299 -6.05 -13.92 -2.61
C LEU A 299 -5.99 -14.52 -1.19
N LEU A 300 -5.84 -13.68 -0.16
CA LEU A 300 -5.93 -14.09 1.24
C LEU A 300 -7.30 -14.70 1.58
N ALA A 301 -8.38 -14.05 1.15
CA ALA A 301 -9.75 -14.54 1.34
C ALA A 301 -10.00 -15.89 0.65
N LYS A 302 -9.20 -16.24 -0.37
CA LYS A 302 -9.20 -17.55 -1.04
C LYS A 302 -8.30 -18.59 -0.36
N GLY A 303 -7.72 -18.28 0.80
CA GLY A 303 -6.95 -19.20 1.62
C GLY A 303 -5.46 -19.24 1.30
N LEU A 304 -4.92 -18.32 0.49
CA LEU A 304 -3.48 -18.26 0.26
C LEU A 304 -2.74 -17.73 1.49
N PRO A 305 -1.62 -18.37 1.92
CA PRO A 305 -0.85 -17.88 3.05
C PRO A 305 -0.26 -16.49 2.82
N GLY A 306 -0.49 -15.57 3.76
CA GLY A 306 -0.01 -14.19 3.66
C GLY A 306 1.50 -14.07 3.48
N GLU A 307 2.28 -14.95 4.11
CA GLU A 307 3.75 -15.05 3.95
C GLU A 307 4.23 -15.29 2.51
N ARG A 308 3.34 -15.79 1.62
CA ARG A 308 3.61 -16.05 0.20
C ARG A 308 3.19 -14.89 -0.70
N LEU A 309 2.48 -13.89 -0.18
CA LEU A 309 1.96 -12.75 -0.93
C LEU A 309 2.71 -11.48 -0.55
N PHE A 310 3.30 -10.80 -1.53
CA PHE A 310 4.06 -9.57 -1.35
C PHE A 310 3.40 -8.43 -2.13
N LEU A 311 3.35 -7.24 -1.54
CA LEU A 311 2.92 -6.03 -2.23
C LEU A 311 4.16 -5.25 -2.68
N ALA A 312 4.25 -4.94 -3.98
CA ALA A 312 5.31 -4.10 -4.52
C ALA A 312 4.92 -2.62 -4.53
N ALA A 313 5.91 -1.75 -4.67
CA ALA A 313 5.70 -0.32 -4.87
C ALA A 313 4.75 -0.06 -6.06
N PRO A 314 3.72 0.79 -5.91
CA PRO A 314 2.78 1.07 -6.99
C PRO A 314 3.48 1.74 -8.18
N LYS A 315 3.10 1.36 -9.39
CA LYS A 315 3.63 1.92 -10.63
C LYS A 315 2.67 2.94 -11.24
N LEU A 316 3.21 4.09 -11.64
CA LEU A 316 2.47 5.09 -12.40
C LEU A 316 2.95 5.05 -13.84
N ARG A 317 2.00 4.92 -14.76
CA ARG A 317 2.27 5.00 -16.20
C ARG A 317 2.56 6.45 -16.59
N ALA A 318 3.60 6.69 -17.37
CA ALA A 318 3.86 8.02 -17.91
C ALA A 318 2.96 8.33 -19.11
N ALA A 319 2.59 9.60 -19.27
CA ALA A 319 1.85 10.05 -20.45
C ALA A 319 2.71 9.85 -21.71
N GLY A 320 2.16 9.18 -22.73
CA GLY A 320 2.85 8.95 -24.01
C GLY A 320 3.63 7.64 -24.13
N GLU A 321 3.58 6.74 -23.13
CA GLU A 321 4.09 5.38 -23.29
C GLU A 321 3.37 4.62 -24.43
N GLU A 322 4.10 3.78 -25.17
CA GLU A 322 3.53 2.93 -26.23
C GLU A 322 2.43 2.00 -25.70
N GLY A 323 1.41 1.74 -26.51
CA GLY A 323 0.25 0.91 -26.12
C GLY A 323 -0.79 1.62 -25.24
N ALA A 324 -0.80 2.95 -25.19
CA ALA A 324 -1.73 3.70 -24.33
C ALA A 324 -3.21 3.41 -24.64
N ALA A 325 -3.56 3.19 -25.91
CA ALA A 325 -4.93 2.91 -26.33
C ALA A 325 -5.43 1.51 -25.93
N SER A 326 -4.52 0.56 -25.66
CA SER A 326 -4.85 -0.82 -25.26
C SER A 326 -4.53 -1.10 -23.79
N TRP A 327 -4.03 -0.10 -23.06
CA TRP A 327 -3.76 -0.23 -21.64
C TRP A 327 -5.08 -0.22 -20.85
N THR A 328 -5.17 -1.13 -19.90
CA THR A 328 -6.32 -1.30 -19.01
C THR A 328 -5.85 -1.11 -17.57
N PRO A 329 -6.67 -0.50 -16.69
CA PRO A 329 -6.38 -0.41 -15.27
C PRO A 329 -6.12 -1.79 -14.69
N ARG A 330 -4.97 -1.97 -14.03
CA ARG A 330 -4.49 -3.32 -13.72
C ARG A 330 -3.62 -3.41 -12.49
N VAL A 331 -3.50 -4.65 -12.04
CA VAL A 331 -2.42 -5.13 -11.17
C VAL A 331 -1.59 -6.13 -11.97
N GLN A 332 -0.28 -5.94 -11.97
CA GLN A 332 0.67 -6.89 -12.51
C GLN A 332 1.07 -7.90 -11.42
N LEU A 333 1.00 -9.17 -11.77
CA LEU A 333 1.41 -10.30 -10.95
C LEU A 333 2.79 -10.78 -11.41
N SER A 334 3.66 -11.08 -10.45
CA SER A 334 4.94 -11.73 -10.72
C SER A 334 5.18 -12.86 -9.73
N LEU A 335 5.77 -13.94 -10.23
CA LEU A 335 6.04 -15.15 -9.46
C LEU A 335 7.53 -15.27 -9.20
N SER A 336 7.86 -15.71 -7.99
CA SER A 336 9.21 -16.15 -7.64
C SER A 336 9.13 -17.46 -6.88
N THR A 337 10.19 -18.27 -6.93
CA THR A 337 10.30 -19.46 -6.09
C THR A 337 10.80 -19.09 -4.70
N LYS A 338 10.59 -20.00 -3.74
CA LYS A 338 11.14 -19.88 -2.38
C LYS A 338 12.64 -19.62 -2.38
#